data_AF-A0AAE7DAP8-F1
#
_entry.id   AF-A0AAE7DAP8-F1
#
_cell.length_a   1.000
_cell.length_b   1.000
_cell.length_c   1.000
_cell.angle_alpha   90.00
_cell.angle_beta   90.00
_cell.angle_gamma   90.00
#
_symmetry.space_group_name_H-M   'P 1'
#
loop_
_entity.id
_entity.type
_entity.pdbx_description
1 polymer ?
#
loop_
_entity_poly.entity_id
_entity_poly.type
_entity_poly.pdbx_seq_one_letter_code
_entity_poly.pdbx_strand_id
1 'polypeptide(L)'
;MFSFSRKSIVIVAATLLAAVSGSAQEQGKFDPKLLKSGNYKLACYKVQDGNETLIGTFAIGVNTSGDKFSLTTTTAFHGMDLWNDTAVSNLNTFQPIYRASHNDMREMVLHFGNDITGYHIDKKTGKKRQVKEAGDRPFVDSYTYPFILSLLPLKSGYQTDFPVYDYKPSNKNNVKTAVVKEVKNNVYKTLHSGSRDVWEVTVEEPSTGEKSISYIDKKSRRLWQVDIFTSGLQVRMIDTESDANTIKAPFDKAATLKMITGGKAIISGQAFARDHDQGRQLLSKIQVINIQAKQVAPKGTQVVLIPYNDYFKEWVKVNESQRKKGREGIALSEEAAACIKTTTVYDDAGHFEFVNLMPGEYLLFTEFSFVHTYSQTEVVGYTDHYINGMFQYSSANTVNNSYSTGAGASIQKVVTVSKPGEKVEVKLKKTKQ
;
A
#
# COMPACT_ATOMS: atom_id res chain seq x y z
N MET A 1 24.03 23.80 -10.87
CA MET A 1 24.25 25.08 -10.17
C MET A 1 23.07 25.97 -10.44
N PHE A 2 22.17 26.17 -9.49
CA PHE A 2 21.16 27.23 -9.58
C PHE A 2 20.97 27.87 -8.21
N SER A 3 21.05 29.19 -8.23
CA SER A 3 21.22 30.12 -7.11
C SER A 3 19.88 30.44 -6.45
N PHE A 4 19.80 30.34 -5.12
CA PHE A 4 18.70 30.88 -4.33
C PHE A 4 18.97 32.34 -3.97
N SER A 5 18.16 33.25 -4.52
CA SER A 5 18.15 34.66 -4.15
C SER A 5 17.37 34.87 -2.86
N ARG A 6 18.03 35.44 -1.84
CA ARG A 6 17.41 36.03 -0.65
C ARG A 6 16.66 37.31 -1.02
N LYS A 7 15.42 37.46 -0.56
CA LYS A 7 14.88 38.78 -0.17
C LYS A 7 14.00 38.66 1.06
N SER A 8 14.37 39.45 2.07
CA SER A 8 13.64 39.73 3.30
C SER A 8 12.41 40.57 3.01
N ILE A 9 11.31 40.32 3.73
CA ILE A 9 10.26 41.32 3.97
C ILE A 9 9.90 41.27 5.46
N VAL A 10 10.11 42.42 6.11
CA VAL A 10 9.63 42.77 7.44
C VAL A 10 8.17 43.20 7.31
N ILE A 11 7.25 42.58 8.07
CA ILE A 11 5.93 43.17 8.37
C ILE A 11 5.66 43.04 9.87
N VAL A 12 5.12 44.14 10.37
CA VAL A 12 4.94 44.59 11.75
C VAL A 12 4.00 43.70 12.57
N ALA A 13 4.36 43.57 13.85
CA ALA A 13 3.60 42.92 14.90
C ALA A 13 2.27 43.63 15.22
N ALA A 14 1.22 42.84 15.46
CA ALA A 14 0.11 43.22 16.32
C ALA A 14 -0.18 42.05 17.28
N THR A 15 -0.10 42.37 18.57
CA THR A 15 -0.27 41.54 19.76
C THR A 15 -1.63 40.86 19.86
N LEU A 16 -1.63 39.60 20.31
CA LEU A 16 -2.56 39.17 21.37
C LEU A 16 -1.77 38.43 22.45
N LEU A 17 -1.62 39.08 23.59
CA LEU A 17 -1.24 38.47 24.85
C LEU A 17 -2.36 37.52 25.29
N ALA A 18 -2.06 36.23 25.34
CA ALA A 18 -2.59 35.35 26.37
C ALA A 18 -1.38 34.79 27.10
N ALA A 19 -0.95 35.49 28.15
CA ALA A 19 -0.11 34.91 29.17
C ALA A 19 -0.96 33.83 29.86
N VAL A 20 -0.77 32.57 29.48
CA VAL A 20 -1.18 31.45 30.32
C VAL A 20 0.08 31.01 31.04
N SER A 21 0.19 31.43 32.30
CA SER A 21 1.10 30.83 33.26
C SER A 21 0.86 29.32 33.28
N GLY A 22 1.76 28.56 32.63
CA GLY A 22 1.73 27.11 32.61
C GLY A 22 2.09 26.53 33.99
N SER A 23 1.14 26.54 34.91
CA SER A 23 1.21 25.75 36.14
C SER A 23 0.64 24.37 35.86
N ALA A 24 1.46 23.31 35.93
CA ALA A 24 1.16 21.89 36.20
C ALA A 24 -0.02 21.15 35.49
N GLN A 25 -0.84 21.83 34.69
CA GLN A 25 -2.09 21.32 34.13
C GLN A 25 -1.92 20.81 32.68
N GLU A 26 -0.73 20.96 32.10
CA GLU A 26 -0.43 20.55 30.72
C GLU A 26 -0.15 19.04 30.54
N GLN A 27 0.15 18.32 31.62
CA GLN A 27 0.58 16.91 31.58
C GLN A 27 -0.57 15.88 31.55
N GLY A 28 -1.83 16.34 31.63
CA GLY A 28 -3.02 15.47 31.67
C GLY A 28 -3.79 15.33 30.35
N LYS A 29 -3.20 15.71 29.22
CA LYS A 29 -3.92 15.77 27.92
C LYS A 29 -4.03 14.41 27.23
N PHE A 30 -3.09 13.50 27.45
CA PHE A 30 -3.05 12.18 26.83
C PHE A 30 -3.64 11.14 27.79
N ASP A 31 -4.57 10.33 27.30
CA ASP A 31 -5.10 9.20 28.07
C ASP A 31 -4.29 7.93 27.77
N PRO A 32 -3.39 7.49 28.69
CA PRO A 32 -2.58 6.30 28.46
C PRO A 32 -3.42 5.02 28.36
N LYS A 33 -4.68 5.02 28.82
CA LYS A 33 -5.58 3.86 28.66
C LYS A 33 -5.98 3.62 27.21
N LEU A 34 -5.83 4.62 26.35
CA LEU A 34 -6.07 4.51 24.91
C LEU A 34 -4.89 3.91 24.15
N LEU A 35 -3.72 3.77 24.80
CA LEU A 35 -2.52 3.26 24.18
C LEU A 35 -2.64 1.77 23.90
N LYS A 36 -2.20 1.37 22.71
CA LYS A 36 -2.11 -0.03 22.31
C LYS A 36 -0.68 -0.37 21.92
N SER A 37 -0.16 -1.41 22.56
CA SER A 37 1.10 -2.02 22.16
C SER A 37 0.91 -2.82 20.87
N GLY A 38 1.93 -2.84 20.02
CA GLY A 38 1.85 -3.50 18.72
C GLY A 38 2.94 -3.05 17.76
N ASN A 39 2.98 -3.72 16.61
CA ASN A 39 3.86 -3.35 15.51
C ASN A 39 3.02 -2.89 14.32
N TYR A 40 3.40 -1.77 13.74
CA TYR A 40 2.75 -1.15 12.59
C TYR A 40 3.77 -0.92 11.51
N LYS A 41 3.36 -0.98 10.24
CA LYS A 41 4.20 -0.65 9.11
C LYS A 41 3.45 0.33 8.22
N LEU A 42 4.10 1.42 7.88
CA LEU A 42 3.58 2.43 6.95
C LEU A 42 4.38 2.36 5.64
N ALA A 43 3.70 2.39 4.51
CA ALA A 43 4.30 2.66 3.21
C ALA A 43 4.43 4.17 3.03
N CYS A 44 5.60 4.65 2.62
CA CYS A 44 5.92 6.06 2.50
C CYS A 44 5.98 6.47 1.03
N TYR A 45 5.22 7.51 0.67
CA TYR A 45 5.12 8.05 -0.66
C TYR A 45 5.57 9.51 -0.68
N LYS A 46 6.37 9.88 -1.67
CA LYS A 46 6.53 11.27 -2.07
C LYS A 46 5.34 11.65 -2.94
N VAL A 47 4.68 12.77 -2.62
CA VAL A 47 3.56 13.29 -3.42
C VAL A 47 4.03 14.55 -4.15
N GLN A 48 3.88 14.57 -5.47
CA GLN A 48 4.24 15.70 -6.32
C GLN A 48 3.22 15.82 -7.47
N ASP A 49 2.57 16.98 -7.59
CA ASP A 49 1.57 17.27 -8.63
C ASP A 49 0.44 16.22 -8.71
N GLY A 50 0.04 15.69 -7.55
CA GLY A 50 -0.99 14.64 -7.43
C GLY A 50 -0.49 13.22 -7.71
N ASN A 51 0.76 13.04 -8.16
CA ASN A 51 1.36 11.73 -8.36
C ASN A 51 2.05 11.25 -7.09
N GLU A 52 1.87 9.97 -6.78
CA GLU A 52 2.50 9.30 -5.63
C GLU A 52 3.64 8.40 -6.11
N THR A 53 4.82 8.56 -5.51
CA THR A 53 5.97 7.68 -5.74
C THR A 53 6.36 7.00 -4.44
N LEU A 54 6.32 5.66 -4.39
CA LEU A 54 6.77 4.90 -3.23
C LEU A 54 8.28 5.13 -3.02
N ILE A 55 8.63 5.68 -1.86
CA ILE A 55 10.02 5.98 -1.47
C ILE A 55 10.55 5.03 -0.40
N GLY A 56 9.69 4.21 0.20
CA GLY A 56 10.09 3.14 1.12
C GLY A 56 9.06 2.87 2.19
N THR A 57 9.51 2.44 3.37
CA THR A 57 8.62 2.05 4.49
C THR A 57 9.11 2.58 5.83
N PHE A 58 8.17 2.73 6.76
CA PHE A 58 8.41 3.15 8.14
C PHE A 58 7.72 2.16 9.09
N ALA A 59 8.51 1.33 9.76
CA ALA A 59 8.03 0.38 10.76
C ALA A 59 8.09 0.99 12.15
N ILE A 60 7.09 0.69 12.98
CA ILE A 60 6.92 1.23 14.33
C ILE A 60 6.61 0.07 15.27
N GLY A 61 7.37 -0.05 16.36
CA GLY A 61 7.07 -0.90 17.49
C GLY A 61 6.68 -0.06 18.71
N VAL A 62 5.51 -0.34 19.28
CA VAL A 62 5.02 0.27 20.50
C VAL A 62 5.02 -0.77 21.61
N ASN A 63 5.76 -0.51 22.68
CA ASN A 63 5.85 -1.40 23.84
C ASN A 63 5.74 -0.62 25.15
N THR A 64 5.14 -1.27 26.16
CA THR A 64 5.06 -0.76 27.53
C THR A 64 5.74 -1.73 28.48
N SER A 65 6.46 -1.21 29.47
CA SER A 65 7.11 -2.01 30.50
C SER A 65 7.22 -1.19 31.78
N GLY A 66 6.54 -1.63 32.84
CA GLY A 66 6.44 -0.87 34.08
C GLY A 66 5.82 0.52 33.84
N ASP A 67 6.52 1.56 34.26
CA ASP A 67 6.15 2.97 34.08
C ASP A 67 6.65 3.57 32.76
N LYS A 68 7.13 2.75 31.83
CA LYS A 68 7.73 3.21 30.57
C LYS A 68 6.90 2.84 29.36
N PHE A 69 6.82 3.80 28.46
CA PHE A 69 6.40 3.65 27.06
C PHE A 69 7.65 3.72 26.19
N SER A 70 7.77 2.81 25.22
CA SER A 70 8.87 2.81 24.26
C SER A 70 8.34 2.71 22.83
N LEU A 71 8.95 3.51 21.97
CA LEU A 71 8.74 3.55 20.55
C LEU A 71 10.05 3.16 19.87
N THR A 72 10.05 2.07 19.12
CA THR A 72 11.15 1.73 18.20
C THR A 72 10.68 1.97 16.77
N THR A 73 11.54 2.54 15.94
CA THR A 73 11.21 2.80 14.54
C THR A 73 12.32 2.36 13.62
N THR A 74 11.94 1.80 12.47
CA THR A 74 12.86 1.45 11.40
C THR A 74 12.38 2.09 10.10
N THR A 75 13.16 3.03 9.57
CA THR A 75 12.92 3.62 8.25
C THR A 75 13.78 2.88 7.23
N ALA A 76 13.14 2.42 6.15
CA ALA A 76 13.79 1.77 5.02
C ALA A 76 13.40 2.51 3.73
N PHE A 77 14.16 3.53 3.37
CA PHE A 77 13.98 4.27 2.12
C PHE A 77 14.85 3.71 1.00
N HIS A 78 14.34 3.75 -0.23
CA HIS A 78 15.05 3.25 -1.40
C HIS A 78 16.40 3.99 -1.57
N GLY A 79 17.49 3.23 -1.65
CA GLY A 79 18.84 3.77 -1.83
C GLY A 79 19.46 4.38 -0.56
N MET A 80 18.87 4.14 0.62
CA MET A 80 19.41 4.57 1.91
C MET A 80 19.62 3.37 2.83
N ASP A 81 20.58 3.48 3.75
CA ASP A 81 20.73 2.50 4.82
C ASP A 81 19.52 2.53 5.77
N LEU A 82 19.33 1.46 6.53
CA LEU A 82 18.27 1.40 7.54
C LEU A 82 18.50 2.43 8.64
N TRP A 83 17.46 3.20 8.95
CA TRP A 83 17.49 4.14 10.07
C TRP A 83 16.74 3.54 11.24
N ASN A 84 17.44 3.33 12.35
CA ASN A 84 16.86 2.76 13.56
C ASN A 84 16.83 3.83 14.66
N ASP A 85 15.65 4.09 15.20
CA ASP A 85 15.49 5.03 16.30
C ASP A 85 14.72 4.39 17.47
N THR A 86 15.04 4.87 18.67
CA THR A 86 14.36 4.48 19.91
C THR A 86 14.00 5.74 20.67
N ALA A 87 12.73 5.88 21.06
CA ALA A 87 12.29 6.86 22.05
C ALA A 87 11.68 6.13 23.25
N VAL A 88 11.99 6.58 24.45
CA VAL A 88 11.40 6.07 25.70
C VAL A 88 10.86 7.26 26.45
N SER A 89 9.60 7.16 26.90
CA SER A 89 8.93 8.15 27.72
C SER A 89 8.33 7.50 28.96
N ASN A 90 8.02 8.30 29.97
CA ASN A 90 7.17 7.86 31.07
C ASN A 90 5.76 7.58 30.52
N LEU A 91 5.16 6.45 30.90
CA LEU A 91 3.89 5.97 30.36
C LEU A 91 2.70 6.87 30.74
N ASN A 92 2.74 7.50 31.92
CA ASN A 92 1.62 8.28 32.43
C ASN A 92 1.69 9.74 32.01
N THR A 93 2.89 10.30 31.87
CA THR A 93 3.09 11.72 31.56
C THR A 93 3.57 11.97 30.12
N PHE A 94 4.03 10.92 29.42
CA PHE A 94 4.69 10.98 28.12
C PHE A 94 5.94 11.87 28.06
N GLN A 95 6.44 12.32 29.22
CA GLN A 95 7.72 13.00 29.31
C GLN A 95 8.84 12.06 28.83
N PRO A 96 9.73 12.53 27.95
CA PRO A 96 10.81 11.70 27.45
C PRO A 96 11.79 11.36 28.57
N ILE A 97 12.39 10.18 28.45
CA ILE A 97 13.42 9.63 29.35
C ILE A 97 14.70 9.38 28.55
N TYR A 98 14.55 8.87 27.33
CA TYR A 98 15.68 8.50 26.47
C TYR A 98 15.32 8.63 25.00
N ARG A 99 16.28 9.04 24.18
CA ARG A 99 16.20 9.05 22.72
C ARG A 99 17.51 8.57 22.13
N ALA A 100 17.44 7.67 21.15
CA ALA A 100 18.56 7.29 20.32
C ALA A 100 18.18 7.28 18.84
N SER A 101 19.14 7.62 17.99
CA SER A 101 19.02 7.61 16.54
C SER A 101 20.31 7.07 15.95
N HIS A 102 20.21 6.02 15.15
CA HIS A 102 21.33 5.44 14.42
C HIS A 102 20.99 5.30 12.95
N ASN A 103 21.70 6.04 12.10
CA ASN A 103 21.61 5.92 10.65
C ASN A 103 22.94 6.27 9.98
N ASP A 104 22.96 6.29 8.65
CA ASP A 104 24.09 6.68 7.81
C ASP A 104 24.49 8.16 7.96
N MET A 105 23.56 9.03 8.33
CA MET A 105 23.83 10.47 8.47
C MET A 105 24.29 10.88 9.88
N ARG A 106 23.80 10.21 10.92
CA ARG A 106 24.04 10.59 12.32
C ARG A 106 24.04 9.41 13.28
N GLU A 107 24.66 9.66 14.42
CA GLU A 107 24.47 8.90 15.64
C GLU A 107 24.13 9.87 16.76
N MET A 108 23.07 9.59 17.52
CA MET A 108 22.61 10.49 18.57
C MET A 108 22.08 9.68 19.75
N VAL A 109 22.43 10.13 20.95
CA VAL A 109 21.87 9.63 22.20
C VAL A 109 21.56 10.82 23.09
N LEU A 110 20.35 10.86 23.65
CA LEU A 110 19.89 11.87 24.58
C LEU A 110 19.26 11.21 25.80
N HIS A 111 19.58 11.74 26.98
CA HIS A 111 18.99 11.40 28.27
C HIS A 111 18.26 12.63 28.80
N PHE A 112 17.03 12.43 29.23
CA PHE A 112 16.16 13.51 29.69
C PHE A 112 16.02 13.43 31.21
N GLY A 113 16.25 14.58 31.85
CA GLY A 113 16.10 14.82 33.28
C GLY A 113 16.05 16.32 33.51
N ASN A 114 16.52 16.80 34.66
CA ASN A 114 16.63 18.25 34.93
C ASN A 114 17.47 18.96 33.85
N ASP A 115 18.52 18.29 33.38
CA ASP A 115 19.26 18.64 32.17
C ASP A 115 19.02 17.57 31.11
N ILE A 116 18.93 17.99 29.85
CA ILE A 116 19.01 17.11 28.69
C ILE A 116 20.49 16.94 28.35
N THR A 117 20.98 15.70 28.44
CA THR A 117 22.39 15.39 28.23
C THR A 117 22.58 14.33 27.16
N GLY A 118 23.77 14.26 26.56
CA GLY A 118 24.08 13.21 25.60
C GLY A 118 25.03 13.69 24.51
N TYR A 119 24.92 13.12 23.32
CA TYR A 119 25.78 13.49 22.21
C TYR A 119 25.08 13.36 20.85
N HIS A 120 25.63 14.07 19.88
CA HIS A 120 25.31 13.96 18.46
C HIS A 120 26.61 13.86 17.65
N ILE A 121 26.70 12.86 16.78
CA ILE A 121 27.78 12.68 15.80
C ILE A 121 27.16 12.88 14.42
N ASP A 122 27.67 13.87 13.69
CA ASP A 122 27.43 13.97 12.26
C ASP A 122 28.38 13.01 11.55
N LYS A 123 27.86 11.94 10.93
CA LYS A 123 28.70 10.92 10.27
C LYS A 123 29.27 11.39 8.94
N LYS A 124 28.71 12.44 8.32
CA LYS A 124 29.26 13.04 7.10
C LYS A 124 30.52 13.85 7.40
N THR A 125 30.52 14.57 8.52
CA THR A 125 31.66 15.43 8.91
C THR A 125 32.57 14.82 9.98
N GLY A 126 32.16 13.72 10.62
CA GLY A 126 32.82 13.12 11.78
C GLY A 126 32.70 13.96 13.06
N LYS A 127 32.00 15.10 13.04
CA LYS A 127 31.95 16.04 14.15
C LYS A 127 31.05 15.53 15.27
N LYS A 128 31.64 15.25 16.43
CA LYS A 128 30.92 14.97 17.68
C LYS A 128 30.61 16.27 18.42
N ARG A 129 29.38 16.40 18.92
CA ARG A 129 28.92 17.46 19.81
C ARG A 129 28.35 16.84 21.08
N GLN A 130 28.73 17.37 22.23
CA GLN A 130 28.07 17.06 23.49
C GLN A 130 26.80 17.91 23.60
N VAL A 131 25.74 17.29 24.10
CA VAL A 131 24.46 17.95 24.37
C VAL A 131 24.36 18.22 25.85
N LYS A 132 24.07 19.48 26.19
CA LYS A 132 23.72 19.90 27.54
C LYS A 132 22.77 21.09 27.43
N GLU A 133 21.48 20.83 27.64
CA GLU A 133 20.40 21.80 27.54
C GLU A 133 19.50 21.71 28.78
N ALA A 134 18.77 22.76 29.12
CA ALA A 134 17.83 22.72 30.24
C ALA A 134 16.66 21.78 29.90
N GLY A 135 16.32 20.88 30.82
CA GLY A 135 15.22 19.91 30.71
C GLY A 135 14.10 20.13 31.73
N ASP A 136 14.11 21.27 32.41
CA ASP A 136 13.20 21.61 33.52
C ASP A 136 11.76 21.94 33.10
N ARG A 137 11.49 21.97 31.79
CA ARG A 137 10.15 22.22 31.23
C ARG A 137 9.48 20.93 30.80
N PRO A 138 8.16 20.78 30.96
CA PRO A 138 7.44 19.66 30.37
C PRO A 138 7.45 19.77 28.85
N PHE A 139 7.72 18.66 28.18
CA PHE A 139 7.60 18.49 26.73
C PHE A 139 7.45 17.01 26.39
N VAL A 140 7.00 16.73 25.17
CA VAL A 140 7.03 15.38 24.58
C VAL A 140 8.12 15.30 23.52
N ASP A 141 8.59 14.08 23.21
CA ASP A 141 9.58 13.87 22.16
C ASP A 141 8.99 14.02 20.75
N SER A 142 9.75 14.63 19.84
CA SER A 142 9.37 14.87 18.44
C SER A 142 9.04 13.61 17.63
N TYR A 143 9.62 12.45 17.98
CA TYR A 143 9.31 11.17 17.35
C TYR A 143 8.12 10.47 18.01
N THR A 144 7.91 10.71 19.30
CA THR A 144 6.79 10.13 20.06
C THR A 144 5.46 10.84 19.75
N TYR A 145 5.47 12.18 19.67
CA TYR A 145 4.22 12.95 19.64
C TYR A 145 3.25 12.57 18.51
N PRO A 146 3.69 12.26 17.26
CA PRO A 146 2.75 11.92 16.19
C PRO A 146 1.92 10.66 16.51
N PHE A 147 2.48 9.73 17.29
CA PHE A 147 1.82 8.48 17.66
C PHE A 147 0.87 8.66 18.84
N ILE A 148 1.23 9.52 19.80
CA ILE A 148 0.38 9.80 20.97
C ILE A 148 -0.74 10.81 20.68
N LEU A 149 -0.80 11.42 19.49
CA LEU A 149 -1.98 12.20 19.04
C LEU A 149 -3.28 11.39 19.16
N SER A 150 -3.20 10.07 18.95
CA SER A 150 -4.33 9.14 19.08
C SER A 150 -4.90 9.04 20.51
N LEU A 151 -4.09 9.43 21.51
CA LEU A 151 -4.42 9.39 22.94
C LEU A 151 -5.09 10.67 23.43
N LEU A 152 -5.21 11.69 22.57
CA LEU A 152 -5.97 12.89 22.89
C LEU A 152 -7.47 12.56 22.96
N PRO A 153 -8.26 13.35 23.72
CA PRO A 153 -9.72 13.25 23.75
C PRO A 153 -10.35 13.84 22.48
N LEU A 154 -9.98 13.27 21.33
CA LEU A 154 -10.37 13.70 20.00
C LEU A 154 -11.91 13.74 19.85
N LYS A 155 -12.39 14.90 19.39
CA LYS A 155 -13.77 15.17 18.99
C LYS A 155 -13.77 16.30 17.97
N SER A 156 -14.82 16.44 17.17
CA SER A 156 -14.92 17.56 16.22
C SER A 156 -14.76 18.90 16.92
N GLY A 157 -13.93 19.78 16.35
CA GLY A 157 -13.59 21.09 16.92
C GLY A 157 -12.61 21.05 18.09
N TYR A 158 -12.07 19.89 18.47
CA TYR A 158 -11.02 19.81 19.49
C TYR A 158 -9.77 20.57 19.03
N GLN A 159 -9.21 21.38 19.93
CA GLN A 159 -7.97 22.12 19.73
C GLN A 159 -7.12 22.01 20.98
N THR A 160 -5.81 21.93 20.80
CA THR A 160 -4.85 21.99 21.90
C THR A 160 -3.47 22.27 21.34
N ASP A 161 -2.55 22.69 22.19
CA ASP A 161 -1.13 22.78 21.86
C ASP A 161 -0.29 22.10 22.95
N PHE A 162 0.94 21.75 22.62
CA PHE A 162 1.90 21.24 23.61
C PHE A 162 3.34 21.44 23.13
N PRO A 163 4.27 21.62 24.08
CA PRO A 163 5.70 21.70 23.78
C PRO A 163 6.26 20.34 23.32
N VAL A 164 7.06 20.39 22.26
CA VAL A 164 7.72 19.25 21.63
C VAL A 164 9.21 19.51 21.58
N TYR A 165 10.01 18.56 22.05
CA TYR A 165 11.46 18.62 21.94
C TYR A 165 11.96 17.92 20.67
N ASP A 166 12.67 18.66 19.82
CA ASP A 166 13.23 18.25 18.54
C ASP A 166 14.68 18.74 18.45
N TYR A 167 15.63 17.87 18.84
CA TYR A 167 17.04 18.23 18.82
C TYR A 167 17.57 18.35 17.39
N LYS A 168 18.00 19.56 17.01
CA LYS A 168 18.81 19.78 15.81
C LYS A 168 20.05 20.60 16.19
N PRO A 169 21.28 20.15 15.84
CA PRO A 169 22.51 20.86 16.18
C PRO A 169 22.62 22.31 15.68
N SER A 170 21.78 22.70 14.71
CA SER A 170 21.71 24.04 14.13
C SER A 170 20.73 24.98 14.86
N ASN A 171 19.87 24.44 15.73
CA ASN A 171 18.85 25.23 16.40
C ASN A 171 19.44 26.04 17.56
N LYS A 172 18.84 27.21 17.81
CA LYS A 172 19.10 27.99 19.02
C LYS A 172 18.25 27.51 20.21
N ASN A 173 17.09 26.94 19.94
CA ASN A 173 16.18 26.33 20.89
C ASN A 173 15.58 25.08 20.24
N ASN A 174 15.58 23.96 20.96
CA ASN A 174 15.07 22.67 20.48
C ASN A 174 13.65 22.36 20.96
N VAL A 175 13.04 23.22 21.78
CA VAL A 175 11.63 23.11 22.15
C VAL A 175 10.79 23.96 21.20
N LYS A 176 9.91 23.30 20.45
CA LYS A 176 8.91 23.90 19.54
C LYS A 176 7.49 23.64 20.06
N THR A 177 6.50 24.35 19.53
CA THR A 177 5.09 24.15 19.93
C THR A 177 4.34 23.46 18.80
N ALA A 178 3.80 22.27 19.07
CA ALA A 178 2.85 21.62 18.18
C ALA A 178 1.43 22.08 18.52
N VAL A 179 0.67 22.51 17.52
CA VAL A 179 -0.69 23.01 17.67
C VAL A 179 -1.65 22.12 16.90
N VAL A 180 -2.51 21.38 17.62
CA VAL A 180 -3.68 20.71 17.06
C VAL A 180 -4.70 21.78 16.69
N LYS A 181 -4.72 22.14 15.41
CA LYS A 181 -5.53 23.24 14.86
C LYS A 181 -6.97 22.83 14.59
N GLU A 182 -7.15 21.61 14.08
CA GLU A 182 -8.46 21.11 13.65
C GLU A 182 -8.56 19.62 13.91
N VAL A 183 -9.68 19.21 14.49
CA VAL A 183 -10.12 17.82 14.53
C VAL A 183 -11.51 17.78 13.92
N LYS A 184 -11.71 16.93 12.91
CA LYS A 184 -13.03 16.75 12.27
C LYS A 184 -13.34 15.29 11.95
N ASN A 185 -14.62 15.02 11.75
CA ASN A 185 -15.09 13.71 11.29
C ASN A 185 -14.64 13.48 9.85
N ASN A 186 -14.15 12.27 9.54
CA ASN A 186 -13.96 11.81 8.18
C ASN A 186 -14.23 10.29 8.08
N VAL A 187 -14.31 9.78 6.86
CA VAL A 187 -14.34 8.35 6.55
C VAL A 187 -13.09 8.03 5.74
N TYR A 188 -12.30 7.08 6.23
CA TYR A 188 -11.09 6.63 5.56
C TYR A 188 -11.29 5.26 4.93
N LYS A 189 -10.94 5.11 3.64
CA LYS A 189 -10.95 3.81 2.96
C LYS A 189 -9.58 3.16 3.12
N THR A 190 -9.52 2.14 3.97
CA THR A 190 -8.29 1.33 4.18
C THR A 190 -8.02 0.39 3.01
N LEU A 191 -6.81 -0.17 2.96
CA LEU A 191 -6.36 -1.07 1.88
C LEU A 191 -7.13 -2.41 1.90
N HIS A 192 -7.31 -2.98 3.11
CA HIS A 192 -7.85 -4.32 3.32
C HIS A 192 -9.08 -4.35 4.25
N SER A 193 -9.13 -3.48 5.27
CA SER A 193 -10.20 -3.45 6.26
C SER A 193 -11.52 -2.79 5.79
N GLY A 194 -11.53 -2.15 4.63
CA GLY A 194 -12.67 -1.36 4.13
C GLY A 194 -12.78 0.03 4.77
N SER A 195 -13.98 0.61 4.80
CA SER A 195 -14.19 1.97 5.32
C SER A 195 -14.13 2.01 6.85
N ARG A 196 -13.50 3.05 7.39
CA ARG A 196 -13.37 3.32 8.82
C ARG A 196 -13.82 4.75 9.13
N ASP A 197 -14.59 4.90 10.21
CA ASP A 197 -14.86 6.23 10.75
C ASP A 197 -13.62 6.72 11.50
N VAL A 198 -13.12 7.89 11.11
CA VAL A 198 -11.86 8.44 11.63
C VAL A 198 -12.02 9.89 12.08
N TRP A 199 -11.08 10.30 12.92
CA TRP A 199 -10.73 11.70 13.13
C TRP A 199 -9.67 12.09 12.12
N GLU A 200 -9.91 13.16 11.35
CA GLU A 200 -8.86 13.87 10.64
C GLU A 200 -8.31 14.95 11.58
N VAL A 201 -7.03 14.84 11.93
CA VAL A 201 -6.33 15.68 12.91
C VAL A 201 -5.27 16.50 12.18
N THR A 202 -5.43 17.82 12.15
CA THR A 202 -4.44 18.74 11.61
C THR A 202 -3.58 19.31 12.74
N VAL A 203 -2.27 19.12 12.62
CA VAL A 203 -1.27 19.69 13.52
C VAL A 203 -0.35 20.62 12.74
N GLU A 204 -0.04 21.77 13.31
CA GLU A 204 0.90 22.75 12.75
C GLU A 204 1.97 23.10 13.77
N GLU A 205 3.19 23.35 13.30
CA GLU A 205 4.27 23.94 14.07
C GLU A 205 4.49 25.37 13.56
N PRO A 206 4.01 26.41 14.29
CA PRO A 206 3.94 27.76 13.77
C PRO A 206 5.28 28.40 13.40
N SER A 207 6.40 27.97 14.00
CA SER A 207 7.70 28.59 13.76
C SER A 207 8.35 28.18 12.44
N THR A 208 8.06 26.97 11.97
CA THR A 208 8.58 26.42 10.71
C THR A 208 7.52 26.36 9.60
N GLY A 209 6.24 26.42 9.98
CA GLY A 209 5.12 26.15 9.04
C GLY A 209 5.00 24.67 8.68
N GLU A 210 5.70 23.77 9.39
CA GLU A 210 5.49 22.33 9.27
C GLU A 210 4.03 22.00 9.61
N LYS A 211 3.40 21.17 8.77
CA LYS A 211 2.02 20.75 8.95
C LYS A 211 1.93 19.24 8.80
N SER A 212 1.08 18.60 9.60
CA SER A 212 0.70 17.20 9.40
C SER A 212 -0.80 17.00 9.48
N ILE A 213 -1.32 16.07 8.68
CA ILE A 213 -2.72 15.64 8.71
C ILE A 213 -2.76 14.14 8.98
N SER A 214 -3.36 13.73 10.09
CA SER A 214 -3.43 12.33 10.52
C SER A 214 -4.87 11.81 10.48
N TYR A 215 -5.05 10.58 10.01
CA TYR A 215 -6.33 9.87 10.00
C TYR A 215 -6.34 8.80 11.08
N ILE A 216 -7.06 9.03 12.17
CA ILE A 216 -7.04 8.20 13.38
C ILE A 216 -8.41 7.53 13.59
N ASP A 217 -8.44 6.20 13.69
CA ASP A 217 -9.66 5.43 13.90
C ASP A 217 -10.41 5.84 15.18
N LYS A 218 -11.71 6.12 15.08
CA LYS A 218 -12.50 6.52 16.24
C LYS A 218 -12.64 5.43 17.31
N LYS A 219 -12.66 4.16 16.89
CA LYS A 219 -12.87 3.02 17.78
C LYS A 219 -11.55 2.45 18.27
N SER A 220 -10.66 2.17 17.33
CA SER A 220 -9.42 1.45 17.61
C SER A 220 -8.25 2.37 17.97
N ARG A 221 -8.33 3.67 17.70
CA ARG A 221 -7.25 4.66 17.84
C ARG A 221 -6.04 4.41 16.93
N ARG A 222 -6.16 3.49 15.98
CA ARG A 222 -5.14 3.17 14.99
C ARG A 222 -4.91 4.37 14.05
N LEU A 223 -3.64 4.64 13.75
CA LEU A 223 -3.24 5.62 12.74
C LEU A 223 -3.28 4.95 11.35
N TRP A 224 -4.18 5.39 10.48
CA TRP A 224 -4.34 4.83 9.14
C TRP A 224 -3.48 5.54 8.09
N GLN A 225 -3.33 6.84 8.22
CA GLN A 225 -2.52 7.66 7.33
C GLN A 225 -1.99 8.89 8.07
N VAL A 226 -0.81 9.35 7.68
CA VAL A 226 -0.32 10.68 8.00
C VAL A 226 0.28 11.33 6.76
N ASP A 227 -0.16 12.54 6.43
CA ASP A 227 0.49 13.42 5.47
C ASP A 227 1.35 14.42 6.24
N ILE A 228 2.62 14.56 5.86
CA ILE A 228 3.55 15.55 6.41
C ILE A 228 3.94 16.52 5.30
N PHE A 229 3.81 17.81 5.58
CA PHE A 229 4.16 18.92 4.70
C PHE A 229 5.32 19.69 5.31
N THR A 230 6.45 19.72 4.59
CA THR A 230 7.65 20.43 5.04
C THR A 230 8.38 21.03 3.83
N SER A 231 8.60 22.34 3.84
CA SER A 231 9.37 23.04 2.80
C SER A 231 8.92 22.75 1.36
N GLY A 232 7.60 22.66 1.12
CA GLY A 232 7.02 22.37 -0.20
C GLY A 232 7.04 20.90 -0.62
N LEU A 233 7.57 20.00 0.21
CA LEU A 233 7.48 18.55 0.03
C LEU A 233 6.29 18.00 0.81
N GLN A 234 5.53 17.09 0.19
CA GLN A 234 4.56 16.25 0.87
C GLN A 234 5.06 14.81 0.91
N VAL A 235 5.11 14.26 2.12
CA VAL A 235 5.31 12.83 2.36
C VAL A 235 4.02 12.25 2.93
N ARG A 236 3.46 11.28 2.22
CA ARG A 236 2.27 10.53 2.65
C ARG A 236 2.70 9.18 3.19
N MET A 237 2.26 8.83 4.40
CA MET A 237 2.52 7.52 4.99
C MET A 237 1.19 6.81 5.24
N ILE A 238 1.04 5.60 4.70
CA ILE A 238 -0.21 4.82 4.74
C ILE A 238 0.05 3.50 5.46
N ASP A 239 -0.78 3.14 6.44
CA ASP A 239 -0.71 1.86 7.14
C ASP A 239 -0.90 0.69 6.17
N THR A 240 0.07 -0.22 6.13
CA THR A 240 0.05 -1.39 5.25
C THR A 240 -0.82 -2.51 5.78
N GLU A 241 -1.44 -2.35 6.96
CA GLU A 241 -2.30 -3.36 7.57
C GLU A 241 -1.57 -4.69 7.77
N SER A 242 -0.30 -4.65 8.16
CA SER A 242 0.56 -5.84 8.26
C SER A 242 0.05 -6.89 9.27
N ASP A 243 -0.73 -6.46 10.25
CA ASP A 243 -1.41 -7.30 11.24
C ASP A 243 -2.78 -7.80 10.77
N ALA A 244 -3.33 -7.26 9.67
CA ALA A 244 -4.55 -7.77 9.06
C ALA A 244 -4.33 -9.08 8.29
N ASN A 245 -3.20 -9.77 8.52
CA ASN A 245 -2.85 -11.01 7.84
C ASN A 245 -3.96 -12.05 8.04
N THR A 246 -4.86 -12.13 7.06
CA THR A 246 -6.02 -13.01 7.13
C THR A 246 -5.68 -14.44 6.72
N ILE A 247 -4.43 -14.71 6.31
CA ILE A 247 -3.96 -16.04 5.95
C ILE A 247 -3.49 -16.75 7.22
N LYS A 248 -4.26 -17.74 7.65
CA LYS A 248 -4.02 -18.48 8.90
C LYS A 248 -3.16 -19.72 8.68
N ALA A 249 -3.15 -20.27 7.47
CA ALA A 249 -2.34 -21.41 7.11
C ALA A 249 -0.85 -21.08 7.31
N PRO A 250 -0.08 -21.95 7.98
CA PRO A 250 1.35 -21.75 8.14
C PRO A 250 2.06 -21.85 6.79
N PHE A 251 3.14 -21.09 6.64
CA PHE A 251 4.01 -21.17 5.47
C PHE A 251 5.33 -21.85 5.81
N ASP A 252 5.68 -22.91 5.08
CA ASP A 252 6.98 -23.57 5.13
C ASP A 252 7.72 -23.34 3.81
N LYS A 253 8.71 -22.44 3.84
CA LYS A 253 9.52 -22.10 2.68
C LYS A 253 10.28 -23.31 2.11
N ALA A 254 10.88 -24.12 2.98
CA ALA A 254 11.73 -25.23 2.56
C ALA A 254 10.90 -26.33 1.88
N ALA A 255 9.78 -26.71 2.49
CA ALA A 255 8.86 -27.68 1.91
C ALA A 255 8.25 -27.18 0.59
N THR A 256 7.85 -25.91 0.54
CA THR A 256 7.25 -25.31 -0.66
C THR A 256 8.25 -25.19 -1.81
N LEU A 257 9.48 -24.74 -1.54
CA LEU A 257 10.53 -24.63 -2.56
C LEU A 257 10.90 -26.01 -3.13
N LYS A 258 10.86 -27.05 -2.31
CA LYS A 258 11.09 -28.43 -2.74
C LYS A 258 10.03 -28.91 -3.74
N MET A 259 8.79 -28.41 -3.69
CA MET A 259 7.75 -28.77 -4.67
C MET A 259 8.16 -28.40 -6.10
N ILE A 260 8.86 -27.27 -6.29
CA ILE A 260 9.17 -26.72 -7.62
C ILE A 260 10.62 -26.94 -8.09
N THR A 261 11.46 -27.50 -7.23
CA THR A 261 12.88 -27.77 -7.52
C THR A 261 13.28 -29.24 -7.31
N GLY A 262 12.58 -29.98 -6.44
CA GLY A 262 13.05 -31.27 -5.94
C GLY A 262 12.53 -32.50 -6.67
N GLY A 263 11.70 -32.35 -7.71
CA GLY A 263 11.06 -33.48 -8.37
C GLY A 263 11.56 -33.74 -9.78
N LYS A 264 10.84 -34.63 -10.50
CA LYS A 264 11.16 -35.04 -11.89
C LYS A 264 9.97 -34.88 -12.83
N ALA A 265 8.81 -34.46 -12.33
CA ALA A 265 7.62 -34.29 -13.15
C ALA A 265 7.73 -33.05 -14.03
N ILE A 266 6.98 -33.08 -15.13
CA ILE A 266 6.91 -32.03 -16.13
C ILE A 266 5.44 -31.65 -16.31
N ILE A 267 5.14 -30.36 -16.26
CA ILE A 267 3.87 -29.84 -16.73
C ILE A 267 4.17 -29.10 -18.04
N SER A 268 3.58 -29.54 -19.14
CA SER A 268 3.66 -28.88 -20.43
C SER A 268 2.27 -28.47 -20.89
N GLY A 269 2.17 -27.50 -21.79
CA GLY A 269 0.85 -27.06 -22.21
C GLY A 269 0.85 -26.06 -23.33
N GLN A 270 -0.36 -25.61 -23.65
CA GLN A 270 -0.61 -24.59 -24.66
C GLN A 270 -1.56 -23.52 -24.12
N ALA A 271 -1.18 -22.25 -24.25
CA ALA A 271 -1.97 -21.10 -23.86
C ALA A 271 -2.69 -20.48 -25.08
N PHE A 272 -4.01 -20.35 -25.01
CA PHE A 272 -4.81 -19.76 -26.10
C PHE A 272 -6.19 -19.24 -25.63
N ALA A 273 -6.73 -18.31 -26.39
CA ALA A 273 -8.09 -17.81 -26.29
C ALA A 273 -8.91 -18.28 -27.50
N ARG A 274 -10.23 -18.29 -27.33
CA ARG A 274 -11.17 -18.41 -28.46
C ARG A 274 -12.17 -17.29 -28.34
N ASP A 275 -12.48 -16.70 -29.48
CA ASP A 275 -13.54 -15.72 -29.56
C ASP A 275 -14.93 -16.39 -29.56
N HIS A 276 -15.93 -15.71 -29.00
CA HIS A 276 -17.32 -16.14 -29.01
C HIS A 276 -18.20 -14.97 -29.44
N ASP A 277 -18.65 -15.00 -30.69
CA ASP A 277 -19.70 -14.08 -31.16
C ASP A 277 -21.08 -14.61 -30.72
N GLN A 278 -21.81 -13.82 -29.93
CA GLN A 278 -23.16 -14.15 -29.45
C GLN A 278 -24.25 -13.82 -30.50
N GLY A 279 -23.92 -13.10 -31.59
CA GLY A 279 -24.91 -12.60 -32.55
C GLY A 279 -25.45 -13.60 -33.57
N ARG A 280 -24.87 -14.81 -33.68
CA ARG A 280 -25.17 -15.76 -34.76
C ARG A 280 -26.26 -16.81 -34.48
N GLN A 281 -26.93 -16.79 -33.33
CA GLN A 281 -27.88 -17.86 -32.98
C GLN A 281 -29.24 -17.81 -33.71
N LEU A 282 -29.58 -16.74 -34.45
CA LEU A 282 -30.90 -16.64 -35.10
C LEU A 282 -30.97 -17.12 -36.58
N LEU A 283 -29.85 -17.47 -37.23
CA LEU A 283 -29.86 -17.91 -38.64
C LEU A 283 -29.13 -19.25 -38.83
N SER A 284 -29.69 -20.30 -38.26
CA SER A 284 -29.14 -21.66 -38.15
C SER A 284 -29.23 -22.53 -39.41
N LYS A 285 -29.31 -21.97 -40.63
CA LYS A 285 -29.49 -22.78 -41.85
C LYS A 285 -28.46 -22.61 -42.97
N ILE A 286 -27.40 -21.83 -42.77
CA ILE A 286 -26.24 -21.84 -43.68
C ILE A 286 -24.99 -22.19 -42.87
N GLN A 287 -24.70 -23.49 -42.81
CA GLN A 287 -23.37 -23.97 -42.46
C GLN A 287 -22.39 -23.47 -43.52
N VAL A 288 -21.35 -22.74 -43.12
CA VAL A 288 -19.91 -22.92 -43.42
C VAL A 288 -19.19 -21.64 -42.96
N ILE A 289 -17.98 -21.82 -42.40
CA ILE A 289 -17.04 -20.86 -41.79
C ILE A 289 -17.09 -20.87 -40.24
N ASN A 290 -16.16 -21.66 -39.72
CA ASN A 290 -15.81 -21.85 -38.32
C ASN A 290 -15.16 -20.57 -37.75
N ILE A 291 -15.94 -19.69 -37.11
CA ILE A 291 -15.47 -18.41 -36.53
C ILE A 291 -14.80 -18.60 -35.14
N GLN A 292 -14.56 -19.83 -34.69
CA GLN A 292 -13.80 -20.07 -33.46
C GLN A 292 -12.28 -20.00 -33.68
N ALA A 293 -11.78 -18.90 -34.26
CA ALA A 293 -10.34 -18.74 -34.49
C ALA A 293 -9.59 -18.83 -33.15
N LYS A 294 -8.78 -19.87 -33.03
CA LYS A 294 -7.89 -20.08 -31.89
C LYS A 294 -6.81 -19.01 -31.95
N GLN A 295 -6.75 -18.17 -30.92
CA GLN A 295 -5.73 -17.14 -30.79
C GLN A 295 -4.76 -17.56 -29.69
N VAL A 296 -3.55 -17.96 -30.08
CA VAL A 296 -2.53 -18.46 -29.15
C VAL A 296 -1.84 -17.31 -28.43
N ALA A 297 -1.35 -17.58 -27.23
CA ALA A 297 -0.48 -16.64 -26.53
C ALA A 297 0.82 -16.43 -27.32
N PRO A 298 1.26 -15.17 -27.53
CA PRO A 298 2.52 -14.89 -28.24
C PRO A 298 3.74 -15.51 -27.57
N LYS A 299 4.78 -15.78 -28.36
CA LYS A 299 6.11 -16.12 -27.84
C LYS A 299 6.59 -15.04 -26.86
N GLY A 300 7.14 -15.47 -25.73
CA GLY A 300 7.55 -14.58 -24.63
C GLY A 300 6.44 -14.27 -23.62
N THR A 301 5.17 -14.65 -23.86
CA THR A 301 4.13 -14.54 -22.83
C THR A 301 4.51 -15.33 -21.60
N GLN A 302 4.48 -14.68 -20.43
CA GLN A 302 4.80 -15.30 -19.16
C GLN A 302 3.70 -16.28 -18.75
N VAL A 303 4.12 -17.45 -18.27
CA VAL A 303 3.27 -18.42 -17.57
C VAL A 303 3.85 -18.61 -16.17
N VAL A 304 2.99 -18.53 -15.18
CA VAL A 304 3.32 -18.61 -13.76
C VAL A 304 2.80 -19.92 -13.19
N LEU A 305 3.61 -20.58 -12.37
CA LEU A 305 3.26 -21.77 -11.61
C LEU A 305 3.44 -21.47 -10.12
N ILE A 306 2.33 -21.57 -9.40
CA ILE A 306 2.25 -21.38 -7.95
C ILE A 306 2.03 -22.76 -7.31
N PRO A 307 2.87 -23.19 -6.35
CA PRO A 307 2.57 -24.37 -5.53
C PRO A 307 1.20 -24.21 -4.88
N TYR A 308 0.28 -25.15 -5.06
CA TYR A 308 -1.10 -25.01 -4.58
C TYR A 308 -1.33 -25.77 -3.27
N ASN A 309 -0.47 -25.51 -2.29
CA ASN A 309 -0.61 -26.00 -0.92
C ASN A 309 -1.64 -25.17 -0.12
N ASP A 310 -1.88 -25.52 1.14
CA ASP A 310 -2.93 -24.89 1.95
C ASP A 310 -2.73 -23.36 2.11
N TYR A 311 -1.49 -22.90 2.23
CA TYR A 311 -1.16 -21.47 2.29
C TYR A 311 -1.60 -20.74 1.02
N PHE A 312 -1.18 -21.22 -0.15
CA PHE A 312 -1.54 -20.57 -1.41
C PHE A 312 -3.03 -20.71 -1.75
N LYS A 313 -3.67 -21.83 -1.37
CA LYS A 313 -5.13 -22.01 -1.50
C LYS A 313 -5.89 -20.95 -0.70
N GLU A 314 -5.51 -20.72 0.55
CA GLU A 314 -6.12 -19.70 1.38
C GLU A 314 -5.83 -18.29 0.83
N TRP A 315 -4.59 -18.02 0.41
CA TRP A 315 -4.19 -16.75 -0.19
C TRP A 315 -5.00 -16.40 -1.44
N VAL A 316 -5.17 -17.35 -2.38
CA VAL A 316 -6.01 -17.15 -3.57
C VAL A 316 -7.45 -16.86 -3.17
N LYS A 317 -8.03 -17.67 -2.26
CA LYS A 317 -9.42 -17.51 -1.81
C LYS A 317 -9.66 -16.15 -1.16
N VAL A 318 -8.73 -15.69 -0.32
CA VAL A 318 -8.80 -14.38 0.33
C VAL A 318 -8.71 -13.27 -0.70
N ASN A 319 -7.75 -13.32 -1.63
CA ASN A 319 -7.59 -12.28 -2.64
C ASN A 319 -8.74 -12.21 -3.63
N GLU A 320 -9.35 -13.35 -3.98
CA GLU A 320 -10.61 -13.36 -4.72
C GLU A 320 -11.74 -12.66 -3.95
N SER A 321 -11.83 -12.88 -2.63
CA SER A 321 -12.81 -12.20 -1.77
C SER A 321 -12.56 -10.68 -1.69
N GLN A 322 -11.30 -10.26 -1.55
CA GLN A 322 -10.93 -8.83 -1.53
C GLN A 322 -11.28 -8.15 -2.86
N ARG A 323 -10.94 -8.78 -3.99
CA ARG A 323 -11.28 -8.28 -5.33
C ARG A 323 -12.78 -8.12 -5.52
N LYS A 324 -13.59 -9.10 -5.10
CA LYS A 324 -15.06 -9.01 -5.13
C LYS A 324 -15.62 -7.86 -4.29
N LYS A 325 -14.87 -7.41 -3.28
CA LYS A 325 -15.21 -6.29 -2.40
C LYS A 325 -14.59 -4.96 -2.85
N GLY A 326 -13.88 -4.91 -3.99
CA GLY A 326 -13.18 -3.72 -4.46
C GLY A 326 -12.06 -3.24 -3.53
N ARG A 327 -11.40 -4.19 -2.85
CA ARG A 327 -10.27 -3.98 -1.93
C ARG A 327 -8.99 -4.53 -2.54
N GLU A 328 -7.85 -4.02 -2.08
CA GLU A 328 -6.56 -4.52 -2.54
C GLU A 328 -6.33 -5.95 -2.05
N GLY A 329 -5.68 -6.75 -2.89
CA GLY A 329 -5.25 -8.10 -2.53
C GLY A 329 -4.11 -8.05 -1.52
N ILE A 330 -4.02 -9.06 -0.67
CA ILE A 330 -2.91 -9.26 0.25
C ILE A 330 -1.70 -9.67 -0.57
N ALA A 331 -0.61 -8.93 -0.45
CA ALA A 331 0.67 -9.28 -1.06
C ALA A 331 1.22 -10.58 -0.46
N LEU A 332 1.93 -11.37 -1.26
CA LEU A 332 2.68 -12.52 -0.74
C LEU A 332 3.85 -12.02 0.12
N SER A 333 4.23 -12.81 1.14
CA SER A 333 5.53 -12.61 1.80
C SER A 333 6.66 -12.84 0.78
N GLU A 334 7.83 -12.24 1.01
CA GLU A 334 9.01 -12.45 0.16
C GLU A 334 9.38 -13.95 0.07
N GLU A 335 9.22 -14.69 1.16
CA GLU A 335 9.49 -16.12 1.21
C GLU A 335 8.53 -16.94 0.35
N ALA A 336 7.23 -16.58 0.35
CA ALA A 336 6.23 -17.22 -0.48
C ALA A 336 6.41 -16.84 -1.96
N ALA A 337 6.69 -15.57 -2.25
CA ALA A 337 6.98 -15.10 -3.60
C ALA A 337 8.19 -15.83 -4.22
N ALA A 338 9.23 -16.10 -3.43
CA ALA A 338 10.40 -16.86 -3.88
C ALA A 338 10.10 -18.32 -4.27
N CYS A 339 8.93 -18.85 -3.90
CA CYS A 339 8.49 -20.20 -4.25
C CYS A 339 7.60 -20.25 -5.51
N ILE A 340 7.42 -19.13 -6.20
CA ILE A 340 6.69 -19.06 -7.47
C ILE A 340 7.67 -19.29 -8.62
N LYS A 341 7.31 -20.17 -9.54
CA LYS A 341 8.10 -20.46 -10.74
C LYS A 341 7.48 -19.77 -11.94
N THR A 342 8.31 -19.21 -12.81
CA THR A 342 7.86 -18.61 -14.07
C THR A 342 8.56 -19.28 -15.25
N THR A 343 7.87 -19.29 -16.39
CA THR A 343 8.40 -19.70 -17.68
C THR A 343 7.78 -18.78 -18.74
N THR A 344 8.17 -18.95 -19.99
CA THR A 344 7.58 -18.22 -21.12
C THR A 344 7.09 -19.18 -22.17
N VAL A 345 6.09 -18.75 -22.92
CA VAL A 345 5.74 -19.38 -24.20
C VAL A 345 6.97 -19.37 -25.10
N TYR A 346 7.42 -20.54 -25.56
CA TYR A 346 8.69 -20.68 -26.29
C TYR A 346 8.53 -20.71 -27.81
N ASP A 347 7.31 -20.91 -28.33
CA ASP A 347 7.02 -20.98 -29.75
C ASP A 347 5.77 -20.20 -30.17
N ASP A 348 5.54 -20.09 -31.47
CA ASP A 348 4.40 -19.39 -32.06
C ASP A 348 3.10 -20.21 -32.00
N ALA A 349 3.15 -21.39 -31.41
CA ALA A 349 1.98 -22.23 -31.16
C ALA A 349 1.45 -22.06 -29.73
N GLY A 350 2.08 -21.24 -28.90
CA GLY A 350 1.62 -20.98 -27.53
C GLY A 350 2.09 -22.02 -26.51
N HIS A 351 3.11 -22.83 -26.83
CA HIS A 351 3.56 -23.90 -25.93
C HIS A 351 4.47 -23.39 -24.81
N PHE A 352 4.34 -24.00 -23.63
CA PHE A 352 5.13 -23.71 -22.43
C PHE A 352 5.44 -25.00 -21.67
N GLU A 353 6.44 -24.95 -20.79
CA GLU A 353 6.76 -26.06 -19.89
C GLU A 353 7.35 -25.63 -18.54
N PHE A 354 7.10 -26.47 -17.54
CA PHE A 354 7.73 -26.45 -16.23
C PHE A 354 8.30 -27.83 -15.93
N VAL A 355 9.54 -27.86 -15.45
CA VAL A 355 10.27 -29.08 -15.10
C VAL A 355 10.60 -29.14 -13.60
N ASN A 356 11.11 -30.28 -13.14
CA ASN A 356 11.59 -30.51 -11.77
C ASN A 356 10.51 -30.40 -10.69
N LEU A 357 9.29 -30.80 -11.02
CA LEU A 357 8.13 -30.72 -10.12
C LEU A 357 7.98 -32.01 -9.31
N MET A 358 7.65 -31.88 -8.02
CA MET A 358 7.21 -32.99 -7.18
C MET A 358 5.74 -33.34 -7.48
N PRO A 359 5.26 -34.52 -7.07
CA PRO A 359 3.82 -34.75 -6.93
C PRO A 359 3.18 -33.68 -6.04
N GLY A 360 2.01 -33.20 -6.44
CA GLY A 360 1.30 -32.12 -5.77
C GLY A 360 0.33 -31.39 -6.68
N GLU A 361 -0.37 -30.42 -6.11
CA GLU A 361 -1.23 -29.50 -6.85
C GLU A 361 -0.49 -28.20 -7.16
N TYR A 362 -0.75 -27.65 -8.35
CA TYR A 362 -0.13 -26.45 -8.87
C TYR A 362 -1.19 -25.57 -9.52
N LEU A 363 -1.17 -24.27 -9.23
CA LEU A 363 -1.99 -23.29 -9.92
C LEU A 363 -1.17 -22.67 -11.03
N LEU A 364 -1.63 -22.84 -12.27
CA LEU A 364 -1.09 -22.16 -13.43
C LEU A 364 -1.85 -20.85 -13.68
N PHE A 365 -1.11 -19.79 -13.97
CA PHE A 365 -1.65 -18.49 -14.33
C PHE A 365 -0.94 -17.92 -15.56
N THR A 366 -1.69 -17.30 -16.47
CA THR A 366 -1.14 -16.53 -17.59
C THR A 366 -2.11 -15.44 -18.03
N GLU A 367 -1.55 -14.37 -18.58
CA GLU A 367 -2.32 -13.26 -19.16
C GLU A 367 -1.72 -12.81 -20.49
N PHE A 368 -2.57 -12.59 -21.51
CA PHE A 368 -2.15 -12.05 -22.80
C PHE A 368 -3.31 -11.37 -23.54
N SER A 369 -2.98 -10.45 -24.45
CA SER A 369 -3.96 -9.78 -25.31
C SER A 369 -4.27 -10.59 -26.57
N PHE A 370 -5.50 -10.48 -27.08
CA PHE A 370 -5.98 -11.08 -28.32
C PHE A 370 -7.01 -10.16 -29.00
N VAL A 371 -7.35 -10.43 -30.25
CA VAL A 371 -8.33 -9.63 -31.01
C VAL A 371 -9.73 -10.22 -30.84
N HIS A 372 -10.66 -9.44 -30.32
CA HIS A 372 -12.07 -9.78 -30.29
C HIS A 372 -12.76 -9.22 -31.53
N THR A 373 -13.43 -10.07 -32.31
CA THR A 373 -14.21 -9.71 -33.49
C THR A 373 -15.69 -9.95 -33.20
N TYR A 374 -16.51 -8.94 -33.42
CA TYR A 374 -17.96 -9.02 -33.27
C TYR A 374 -18.66 -8.47 -34.51
N SER A 375 -19.85 -8.98 -34.78
CA SER A 375 -20.70 -8.53 -35.87
C SER A 375 -21.89 -7.73 -35.33
N GLN A 376 -22.21 -6.59 -35.95
CA GLN A 376 -23.35 -5.77 -35.61
C GLN A 376 -24.20 -5.49 -36.86
N THR A 377 -25.49 -5.77 -36.74
CA THR A 377 -26.48 -5.41 -37.75
C THR A 377 -26.86 -3.94 -37.56
N GLU A 378 -26.65 -3.12 -38.59
CA GLU A 378 -27.00 -1.71 -38.63
C GLU A 378 -28.09 -1.47 -39.67
N VAL A 379 -29.10 -0.67 -39.31
CA VAL A 379 -30.14 -0.24 -40.25
C VAL A 379 -29.60 0.92 -41.07
N VAL A 380 -29.50 0.72 -42.39
CA VAL A 380 -28.96 1.72 -43.34
C VAL A 380 -30.02 2.38 -44.19
N GLY A 381 -31.28 1.95 -44.05
CA GLY A 381 -32.41 2.57 -44.74
C GLY A 381 -33.69 1.79 -44.52
N TYR A 382 -34.76 2.24 -45.16
CA TYR A 382 -36.06 1.58 -45.15
C TYR A 382 -36.59 1.48 -46.58
N THR A 383 -37.26 0.37 -46.88
CA THR A 383 -37.99 0.17 -48.13
C THR A 383 -39.48 0.17 -47.82
N ASP A 384 -40.21 1.14 -48.36
CA ASP A 384 -41.65 1.29 -48.21
C ASP A 384 -42.40 0.46 -49.27
N HIS A 385 -43.40 -0.29 -48.82
CA HIS A 385 -44.21 -1.15 -49.67
C HIS A 385 -45.58 -0.53 -49.90
N TYR A 386 -45.98 -0.42 -51.17
CA TYR A 386 -47.26 0.17 -51.59
C TYR A 386 -48.07 -0.85 -52.39
N ILE A 387 -49.38 -0.89 -52.16
CA ILE A 387 -50.34 -1.67 -52.96
C ILE A 387 -51.39 -0.67 -53.48
N ASN A 388 -51.59 -0.63 -54.80
CA ASN A 388 -52.51 0.30 -55.47
C ASN A 388 -52.30 1.78 -55.09
N GLY A 389 -51.04 2.20 -54.91
CA GLY A 389 -50.68 3.57 -54.53
C GLY A 389 -50.84 3.90 -53.05
N MET A 390 -51.34 2.97 -52.22
CA MET A 390 -51.52 3.15 -50.78
C MET A 390 -50.38 2.48 -50.00
N PHE A 391 -49.77 3.22 -49.08
CA PHE A 391 -48.71 2.73 -48.19
C PHE A 391 -49.23 1.58 -47.32
N GLN A 392 -48.42 0.52 -47.18
CA GLN A 392 -48.74 -0.65 -46.37
C GLN A 392 -47.84 -0.75 -45.15
N TYR A 393 -46.52 -0.85 -45.36
CA TYR A 393 -45.53 -0.94 -44.30
C TYR A 393 -44.13 -0.61 -44.83
N SER A 394 -43.20 -0.34 -43.91
CA SER A 394 -41.78 -0.17 -44.19
C SER A 394 -41.01 -1.39 -43.69
N SER A 395 -40.04 -1.85 -44.48
CA SER A 395 -39.08 -2.88 -44.08
C SER A 395 -37.69 -2.26 -43.91
N ALA A 396 -36.98 -2.62 -42.84
CA ALA A 396 -35.64 -2.09 -42.58
C ALA A 396 -34.61 -2.76 -43.51
N ASN A 397 -33.85 -1.96 -44.23
CA ASN A 397 -32.66 -2.39 -44.96
C ASN A 397 -31.50 -2.43 -43.97
N THR A 398 -30.90 -3.60 -43.79
CA THR A 398 -29.80 -3.80 -42.83
C THR A 398 -28.52 -4.21 -43.53
N VAL A 399 -27.39 -3.75 -43.00
CA VAL A 399 -26.06 -4.28 -43.34
C VAL A 399 -25.45 -4.90 -42.08
N ASN A 400 -24.63 -5.93 -42.27
CA ASN A 400 -23.91 -6.55 -41.17
C ASN A 400 -22.43 -6.14 -41.24
N ASN A 401 -21.99 -5.33 -40.28
CA ASN A 401 -20.62 -4.85 -40.19
C ASN A 401 -19.83 -5.68 -39.17
N SER A 402 -18.60 -6.06 -39.54
CA SER A 402 -17.67 -6.76 -38.65
C SER A 402 -16.68 -5.77 -38.05
N TYR A 403 -16.57 -5.78 -36.73
CA TYR A 403 -15.69 -4.91 -35.95
C TYR A 403 -14.67 -5.74 -35.19
N SER A 404 -13.46 -5.20 -35.00
CA SER A 404 -12.40 -5.83 -34.20
C SER A 404 -11.91 -4.88 -33.13
N THR A 405 -11.72 -5.38 -31.90
CA THR A 405 -11.19 -4.64 -30.76
C THR A 405 -10.16 -5.48 -30.00
N GLY A 406 -9.27 -4.83 -29.25
CA GLY A 406 -8.33 -5.52 -28.36
C GLY A 406 -9.06 -6.09 -27.14
N ALA A 407 -8.76 -7.33 -26.77
CA ALA A 407 -9.26 -8.00 -25.58
C ALA A 407 -8.12 -8.65 -24.78
N GLY A 408 -8.31 -8.85 -23.47
CA GLY A 408 -7.37 -9.55 -22.60
C GLY A 408 -7.86 -10.94 -22.21
N ALA A 409 -6.97 -11.92 -22.12
CA ALA A 409 -7.22 -13.26 -21.60
C ALA A 409 -6.44 -13.47 -20.31
N SER A 410 -7.14 -13.49 -19.17
CA SER A 410 -6.58 -13.89 -17.88
C SER A 410 -7.08 -15.29 -17.54
N ILE A 411 -6.15 -16.24 -17.36
CA ILE A 411 -6.47 -17.68 -17.25
C ILE A 411 -5.84 -18.23 -15.99
N GLN A 412 -6.63 -18.94 -15.18
CA GLN A 412 -6.20 -19.67 -13.99
C GLN A 412 -6.64 -21.13 -14.10
N LYS A 413 -5.75 -22.07 -13.78
CA LYS A 413 -6.07 -23.50 -13.78
C LYS A 413 -5.26 -24.27 -12.75
N VAL A 414 -5.94 -25.00 -11.88
CA VAL A 414 -5.31 -25.96 -10.97
C VAL A 414 -5.00 -27.25 -11.74
N VAL A 415 -3.81 -27.79 -11.52
CA VAL A 415 -3.27 -28.98 -12.15
C VAL A 415 -2.67 -29.87 -11.08
N THR A 416 -2.90 -31.17 -11.17
CA THR A 416 -2.37 -32.15 -10.22
C THR A 416 -1.32 -33.03 -10.90
N VAL A 417 -0.14 -33.12 -10.29
CA VAL A 417 0.87 -34.14 -10.57
C VAL A 417 0.71 -35.23 -9.53
N SER A 418 0.29 -36.42 -9.95
CA SER A 418 -0.06 -37.52 -9.04
C SER A 418 1.15 -38.37 -8.65
N LYS A 419 2.16 -38.50 -9.53
CA LYS A 419 3.33 -39.37 -9.29
C LYS A 419 4.68 -38.76 -9.74
N PRO A 420 5.81 -39.18 -9.13
CA PRO A 420 7.12 -38.68 -9.53
C PRO A 420 7.42 -38.97 -11.01
N GLY A 421 7.96 -37.97 -11.73
CA GLY A 421 8.33 -38.13 -13.14
C GLY A 421 7.16 -38.08 -14.13
N GLU A 422 5.93 -37.83 -13.65
CA GLU A 422 4.76 -37.69 -14.52
C GLU A 422 4.90 -36.51 -15.50
N LYS A 423 4.44 -36.72 -16.74
CA LYS A 423 4.27 -35.65 -17.71
C LYS A 423 2.79 -35.31 -17.81
N VAL A 424 2.42 -34.09 -17.43
CA VAL A 424 1.04 -33.60 -17.48
C VAL A 424 0.91 -32.59 -18.61
N GLU A 425 -0.03 -32.82 -19.52
CA GLU A 425 -0.36 -31.86 -20.60
C GLU A 425 -1.58 -31.02 -20.23
N VAL A 426 -1.47 -29.69 -20.41
CA VAL A 426 -2.50 -28.75 -19.97
C VAL A 426 -2.84 -27.75 -21.08
N LYS A 427 -4.15 -27.53 -21.26
CA LYS A 427 -4.67 -26.41 -22.06
C LYS A 427 -5.05 -25.26 -21.13
N LEU A 428 -4.32 -24.14 -21.23
CA LEU A 428 -4.68 -22.87 -20.60
C LEU A 428 -5.57 -22.11 -21.59
N LYS A 429 -6.87 -22.37 -21.48
CA LYS A 429 -7.89 -21.80 -22.36
C LYS A 429 -8.72 -20.76 -21.61
N LYS A 430 -8.89 -19.56 -22.16
CA LYS A 430 -9.93 -18.63 -21.68
C LYS A 430 -11.30 -19.25 -21.90
N THR A 431 -11.95 -19.69 -20.83
CA THR A 431 -13.37 -20.06 -20.81
C THR A 431 -14.20 -18.87 -20.36
N LYS A 432 -15.44 -18.73 -20.83
CA LYS A 432 -16.36 -17.63 -20.47
C LYS A 432 -16.36 -17.41 -18.95
N GLN A 433 -16.26 -16.16 -18.50
CA GLN A 433 -16.76 -15.74 -17.18
C GLN A 433 -18.23 -15.40 -17.31
#